data_AF-A0A133VBU1-F1
#
_entry.id   AF-A0A133VBU1-F1
#
_cell.length_a   1.000
_cell.length_b   1.000
_cell.length_c   1.000
_cell.angle_alpha   90.00
_cell.angle_beta   90.00
_cell.angle_gamma   90.00
#
_symmetry.space_group_name_H-M   'P 1'
#
loop_
_entity.id
_entity.type
_entity.pdbx_description
1 polymer ?
#
loop_
_entity_poly.entity_id
_entity_poly.type
_entity_poly.pdbx_seq_one_letter_code
_entity_poly.pdbx_strand_id
1 'polypeptide(L)'
;MEDGVVQPSSRREIAKVAVIERHKRTGNVGLGLVEGFGFNRGATASTIAHDSHNLLVVGKNDKDMALAANKLAEVGGGVIVVKNGEILALVKLPIVGLMADKPLAETHKRMKRVSEAWDKIGCKMSSPFPTLILLALPVLPKLRVTDKGLIDTVNFEKVNLIRTG
;
A
#
# COMPACT_ATOMS: atom_id res chain seq x y z
N MET A 1 11.39 -19.02 0.65
CA MET A 1 10.12 -19.15 1.40
C MET A 1 10.50 -19.68 2.76
N GLU A 2 9.83 -19.22 3.81
CA GLU A 2 10.01 -19.68 5.19
C GLU A 2 8.62 -19.94 5.76
N ASP A 3 8.41 -21.12 6.34
CA ASP A 3 7.11 -21.57 6.90
C ASP A 3 5.92 -21.40 5.93
N GLY A 4 6.14 -21.70 4.64
CA GLY A 4 5.11 -21.56 3.59
C GLY A 4 4.83 -20.11 3.17
N VAL A 5 5.53 -19.13 3.74
CA VAL A 5 5.39 -17.70 3.41
C VAL A 5 6.49 -17.25 2.46
N VAL A 6 6.11 -16.52 1.41
CA VAL A 6 7.07 -15.85 0.54
C VAL A 6 7.68 -14.67 1.30
N GLN A 7 9.00 -14.74 1.52
CA GLN A 7 9.76 -13.65 2.11
C GLN A 7 10.25 -12.72 1.01
N PRO A 8 10.25 -11.39 1.24
CA PRO A 8 10.91 -10.46 0.35
C PRO A 8 12.39 -10.82 0.19
N SER A 9 12.90 -10.82 -1.04
CA SER A 9 14.31 -11.10 -1.28
C SER A 9 15.20 -10.08 -0.56
N SER A 10 16.26 -10.55 0.10
CA SER A 10 17.29 -9.68 0.67
C SER A 10 18.24 -9.10 -0.39
N ARG A 11 18.31 -9.74 -1.58
CA ARG A 11 19.17 -9.33 -2.70
C ARG A 11 18.50 -8.36 -3.68
N ARG A 12 17.16 -8.35 -3.72
CA ARG A 12 16.38 -7.50 -4.60
C ARG A 12 15.51 -6.56 -3.77
N GLU A 13 15.20 -5.38 -4.30
CA GLU A 13 14.35 -4.41 -3.60
C GLU A 13 12.86 -4.78 -3.72
N ILE A 14 12.49 -5.95 -3.20
CA ILE A 14 11.12 -6.47 -3.23
C ILE A 14 10.37 -6.06 -1.95
N ALA A 15 9.14 -5.59 -2.09
CA ALA A 15 8.19 -5.41 -0.99
C ALA A 15 6.92 -6.21 -1.26
N LYS A 16 6.22 -6.62 -0.20
CA LYS A 16 4.89 -7.22 -0.30
C LYS A 16 3.86 -6.12 -0.56
N VAL A 17 2.82 -6.43 -1.31
CA VAL A 17 1.66 -5.56 -1.47
C VAL A 17 0.38 -6.34 -1.20
N ALA A 18 -0.57 -5.69 -0.54
CA ALA A 18 -1.92 -6.19 -0.32
C ALA A 18 -2.94 -5.11 -0.71
N VAL A 19 -3.96 -5.50 -1.47
CA VAL A 19 -5.14 -4.67 -1.77
C VAL A 19 -6.34 -5.33 -1.15
N ILE A 20 -6.98 -4.65 -0.20
CA ILE A 20 -8.05 -5.18 0.64
C ILE A 20 -9.35 -4.46 0.27
N GLU A 21 -10.36 -5.22 -0.14
CA GLU A 21 -11.68 -4.69 -0.45
C GLU A 21 -12.34 -4.10 0.81
N ARG A 22 -12.89 -2.89 0.69
CA ARG A 22 -13.41 -2.16 1.87
C ARG A 22 -14.80 -1.56 1.71
N HIS A 23 -15.45 -1.73 0.56
CA HIS A 23 -16.71 -1.08 0.24
C HIS A 23 -17.91 -2.02 0.36
N LYS A 24 -17.74 -3.30 -0.01
CA LYS A 24 -18.83 -4.29 -0.10
C LYS A 24 -18.69 -5.46 0.86
N ARG A 25 -17.61 -5.50 1.65
CA ARG A 25 -17.32 -6.58 2.62
C ARG A 25 -17.25 -7.94 1.93
N THR A 26 -16.67 -7.99 0.74
CA THR A 26 -16.55 -9.25 -0.03
C THR A 26 -15.55 -10.23 0.59
N GLY A 27 -14.66 -9.75 1.46
CA GLY A 27 -13.52 -10.51 1.97
C GLY A 27 -12.37 -10.64 0.96
N ASN A 28 -12.48 -9.99 -0.21
CA ASN A 28 -11.45 -10.03 -1.23
C ASN A 28 -10.16 -9.37 -0.72
N VAL A 29 -9.05 -10.10 -0.86
CA VAL A 29 -7.70 -9.60 -0.66
C VAL A 29 -6.85 -10.08 -1.82
N GLY A 30 -6.26 -9.12 -2.55
CA GLY A 30 -5.25 -9.43 -3.55
C GLY A 30 -3.86 -9.20 -3.01
N LEU A 31 -3.00 -10.18 -3.23
CA LEU A 31 -1.61 -10.15 -2.81
C LEU A 31 -0.71 -10.02 -4.01
N GLY A 32 0.42 -9.34 -3.82
CA GLY A 32 1.42 -9.13 -4.84
C GLY A 32 2.81 -8.89 -4.27
N LEU A 33 3.77 -8.76 -5.18
CA LEU A 33 5.11 -8.27 -4.88
C LEU A 33 5.38 -7.06 -5.78
N VAL A 34 6.05 -6.05 -5.22
CA VAL A 34 6.50 -4.87 -5.96
C VAL A 34 8.00 -4.75 -5.84
N GLU A 35 8.67 -4.49 -6.95
CA GLU A 35 10.10 -4.21 -7.02
C GLU A 35 10.33 -2.73 -7.32
N GLY A 36 11.38 -2.14 -6.75
CA GLY A 36 11.80 -0.77 -7.08
C GLY A 36 10.97 0.35 -6.45
N PHE A 37 10.08 0.03 -5.50
CA PHE A 37 9.39 1.06 -4.70
C PHE A 37 10.37 1.82 -3.77
N GLY A 38 11.53 1.23 -3.50
CA GLY A 38 12.71 1.96 -3.04
C GLY A 38 12.80 2.20 -1.53
N PHE A 39 11.92 1.66 -0.69
CA PHE A 39 12.12 1.63 0.77
C PHE A 39 12.66 0.28 1.25
N ASN A 40 13.42 0.28 2.35
CA ASN A 40 14.13 -0.91 2.84
C ASN A 40 13.60 -1.47 4.16
N ARG A 41 12.64 -0.80 4.82
CA ARG A 41 12.02 -1.23 6.08
C ARG A 41 10.62 -0.65 6.24
N GLY A 42 9.88 -1.10 7.24
CA GLY A 42 8.56 -0.56 7.54
C GLY A 42 7.48 -0.95 6.53
N ALA A 43 6.37 -0.23 6.60
CA ALA A 43 5.23 -0.33 5.71
C ALA A 43 4.58 1.04 5.49
N THR A 44 3.84 1.17 4.41
CA THR A 44 2.99 2.32 4.10
C THR A 44 1.64 1.81 3.63
N ALA A 45 0.58 2.56 3.93
CA ALA A 45 -0.75 2.25 3.42
C ALA A 45 -1.52 3.51 3.02
N SER A 46 -2.48 3.34 2.13
CA SER A 46 -3.36 4.39 1.66
C SER A 46 -4.75 3.84 1.33
N THR A 47 -5.78 4.61 1.64
CA THR A 47 -7.14 4.39 1.11
C THR A 47 -7.41 5.19 -0.17
N ILE A 48 -6.51 6.12 -0.51
CA ILE A 48 -6.41 6.67 -1.87
C ILE A 48 -5.60 5.66 -2.68
N ALA A 49 -6.28 4.84 -3.47
CA ALA A 49 -5.68 3.90 -4.41
C ALA A 49 -6.52 3.92 -5.69
N HIS A 50 -6.05 4.63 -6.70
CA HIS A 50 -6.80 4.87 -7.92
C HIS A 50 -7.13 3.55 -8.63
N ASP A 51 -8.34 3.32 -9.14
CA ASP A 51 -9.57 4.12 -8.99
C ASP A 51 -10.63 3.41 -8.12
N SER A 52 -10.36 2.18 -7.69
CA SER A 52 -11.28 1.43 -6.83
C SER A 52 -11.23 1.91 -5.38
N HIS A 53 -10.17 2.63 -5.00
CA HIS A 53 -9.93 3.18 -3.66
C HIS A 53 -10.11 2.13 -2.56
N ASN A 54 -9.64 0.90 -2.82
CA ASN A 54 -9.50 -0.14 -1.81
C ASN A 54 -8.32 0.19 -0.87
N LEU A 55 -8.23 -0.49 0.28
CA LEU A 55 -7.09 -0.29 1.18
C LEU A 55 -5.85 -0.95 0.56
N LEU A 56 -4.89 -0.12 0.16
CA LEU A 56 -3.61 -0.55 -0.40
C LEU A 56 -2.53 -0.47 0.68
N VAL A 57 -1.80 -1.57 0.88
CA VAL A 57 -0.72 -1.69 1.87
C VAL A 57 0.53 -2.23 1.18
N VAL A 58 1.67 -1.58 1.39
CA VAL A 58 2.97 -2.02 0.86
C VAL A 58 3.97 -2.07 2.01
N GLY A 59 4.73 -3.15 2.15
CA GLY A 59 5.67 -3.26 3.27
C GLY A 59 6.73 -4.35 3.14
N LYS A 60 7.71 -4.29 4.04
CA LYS A 60 8.80 -5.28 4.15
C LYS A 60 8.50 -6.40 5.14
N ASN A 61 7.52 -6.21 6.02
CA ASN A 61 7.16 -7.19 7.04
C ASN A 61 5.67 -7.11 7.35
N ASP A 62 5.11 -8.24 7.77
CA ASP A 62 3.67 -8.41 7.93
C ASP A 62 3.15 -7.64 9.17
N LYS A 63 3.97 -7.45 10.20
CA LYS A 63 3.59 -6.74 11.44
C LYS A 63 3.31 -5.25 11.19
N ASP A 64 4.22 -4.56 10.51
CA ASP A 64 4.05 -3.14 10.17
C ASP A 64 2.92 -2.95 9.14
N MET A 65 2.76 -3.88 8.21
CA MET A 65 1.65 -3.87 7.24
C MET A 65 0.30 -4.03 7.93
N ALA A 66 0.18 -4.97 8.87
CA ALA A 66 -1.05 -5.17 9.64
C ALA A 66 -1.38 -3.95 10.50
N LEU A 67 -0.38 -3.37 11.17
CA LEU A 67 -0.59 -2.13 11.95
C LEU A 67 -1.07 -0.98 11.06
N ALA A 68 -0.44 -0.80 9.89
CA ALA A 68 -0.84 0.22 8.93
C ALA A 68 -2.30 0.04 8.46
N ALA A 69 -2.65 -1.19 8.07
CA ALA A 69 -3.99 -1.55 7.60
C ALA A 69 -5.06 -1.30 8.67
N ASN A 70 -4.84 -1.87 9.87
CA ASN A 70 -5.78 -1.77 10.98
C ASN A 70 -5.97 -0.33 11.43
N LYS A 71 -4.90 0.46 11.46
CA LYS A 71 -5.00 1.86 11.85
C LYS A 71 -5.82 2.68 10.86
N LEU A 72 -5.64 2.45 9.55
CA LEU A 72 -6.45 3.14 8.55
C LEU A 72 -7.92 2.72 8.62
N ALA A 73 -8.22 1.46 8.89
CA ALA A 73 -9.59 1.01 9.13
C ALA A 73 -10.21 1.69 10.37
N GLU A 74 -9.46 1.80 11.47
CA GLU A 74 -9.89 2.46 12.72
C GLU A 74 -10.24 3.93 12.52
N VAL A 75 -9.42 4.68 11.76
CA VAL A 75 -9.56 6.15 11.62
C VAL A 75 -10.44 6.59 10.44
N GLY A 76 -11.08 5.65 9.74
CA GLY A 76 -11.95 5.95 8.59
C GLY A 76 -11.21 6.18 7.26
N GLY A 77 -9.94 5.78 7.17
CA GLY A 77 -9.08 5.92 6.00
C GLY A 77 -8.07 7.06 6.12
N GLY A 78 -7.14 7.10 5.17
CA GLY A 78 -5.99 7.98 5.25
C GLY A 78 -4.77 7.51 4.49
N VAL A 79 -3.63 8.09 4.86
CA VAL A 79 -2.29 7.71 4.44
C VAL A 79 -1.43 7.54 5.68
N ILE A 80 -0.68 6.45 5.77
CA ILE A 80 0.10 6.09 6.97
C ILE A 80 1.47 5.53 6.59
N VAL A 81 2.48 5.81 7.42
CA VAL A 81 3.80 5.19 7.36
C VAL A 81 4.13 4.60 8.74
N VAL A 82 4.54 3.34 8.76
CA VAL A 82 4.83 2.56 9.97
C VAL A 82 6.24 1.98 9.87
N LYS A 83 6.95 1.90 11.00
CA LYS A 83 8.25 1.25 11.10
C LYS A 83 8.42 0.64 12.49
N ASN A 84 8.77 -0.64 12.56
CA ASN A 84 9.08 -1.33 13.82
C ASN A 84 7.95 -1.26 14.85
N GLY A 85 6.70 -1.37 14.42
CA GLY A 85 5.51 -1.27 15.28
C GLY A 85 5.11 0.16 15.65
N GLU A 86 5.79 1.19 15.14
CA GLU A 86 5.49 2.59 15.43
C GLU A 86 4.91 3.32 14.21
N ILE A 87 3.88 4.14 14.46
CA ILE A 87 3.30 5.02 13.44
C ILE A 87 4.17 6.27 13.33
N LEU A 88 4.94 6.39 12.24
CA LEU A 88 5.80 7.54 12.01
C LEU A 88 5.03 8.77 11.51
N ALA A 89 3.99 8.54 10.70
CA ALA A 89 3.12 9.59 10.18
C ALA A 89 1.73 9.04 9.85
N LEU A 90 0.71 9.88 10.05
CA LEU A 90 -0.68 9.57 9.73
C LEU A 90 -1.42 10.84 9.28
N VAL A 91 -2.05 10.74 8.11
CA VAL A 91 -3.04 11.70 7.60
C VAL A 91 -4.38 10.99 7.63
N LYS A 92 -5.31 11.47 8.46
CA LYS A 92 -6.68 10.93 8.51
C LYS A 92 -7.51 11.55 7.39
N LEU A 93 -8.30 10.74 6.70
CA LEU A 93 -9.19 11.16 5.63
C LEU A 93 -10.59 10.59 5.88
N PRO A 94 -11.29 11.03 6.94
CA PRO A 94 -12.50 10.36 7.44
C PRO A 94 -13.68 10.42 6.45
N ILE A 95 -13.67 11.35 5.49
CA ILE A 95 -14.71 11.45 4.48
C ILE A 95 -14.37 10.46 3.37
N VAL A 96 -15.05 9.32 3.39
CA VAL A 96 -14.93 8.17 2.46
C VAL A 96 -13.50 7.61 2.29
N GLY A 97 -12.58 7.92 3.20
CA GLY A 97 -11.17 7.56 3.08
C GLY A 97 -10.40 8.38 2.06
N LEU A 98 -10.94 9.51 1.57
CA LEU A 98 -10.34 10.30 0.49
C LEU A 98 -10.12 11.77 0.86
N MET A 99 -11.00 12.34 1.68
CA MET A 99 -10.93 13.77 2.03
C MET A 99 -10.77 13.97 3.53
N ALA A 100 -9.97 14.99 3.87
CA ALA A 100 -9.80 15.46 5.24
C ALA A 100 -10.97 16.36 5.65
N ASP A 101 -11.31 16.33 6.93
CA ASP A 101 -12.24 17.27 7.59
C ASP A 101 -11.48 18.45 8.24
N LYS A 102 -10.17 18.58 7.98
CA LYS A 102 -9.28 19.58 8.56
C LYS A 102 -8.87 20.65 7.55
N PRO A 103 -8.52 21.87 8.01
CA PRO A 103 -8.03 22.93 7.15
C PRO A 103 -6.83 22.50 6.30
N LEU A 104 -6.72 23.05 5.09
CA LEU A 104 -5.64 22.74 4.14
C LEU A 104 -4.25 22.83 4.77
N ALA A 105 -3.97 23.88 5.55
CA ALA A 105 -2.67 24.08 6.19
C ALA A 105 -2.29 22.93 7.14
N GLU A 106 -3.27 22.41 7.90
CA GLU A 106 -3.04 21.27 8.80
C GLU A 106 -2.81 19.98 8.01
N THR A 107 -3.67 19.72 7.03
CA THR A 107 -3.57 18.54 6.15
C THR A 107 -2.25 18.54 5.39
N HIS A 108 -1.81 19.69 4.88
CA HIS A 108 -0.52 19.86 4.21
C HIS A 108 0.65 19.56 5.14
N LYS A 109 0.63 20.07 6.39
CA LYS A 109 1.66 19.76 7.39
C LYS A 109 1.73 18.26 7.70
N ARG A 110 0.58 17.57 7.74
CA ARG A 110 0.52 16.11 7.93
C ARG A 110 1.06 15.34 6.73
N MET A 111 0.75 15.77 5.50
CA MET A 111 1.31 15.18 4.27
C MET A 111 2.82 15.38 4.19
N LYS A 112 3.35 16.53 4.61
CA LYS A 112 4.79 16.75 4.72
C LYS A 112 5.46 15.74 5.66
N ARG A 113 4.84 15.47 6.82
CA ARG A 113 5.32 14.42 7.75
C ARG A 113 5.29 13.02 7.14
N VAL A 114 4.33 12.72 6.26
CA VAL A 114 4.30 11.44 5.51
C VAL A 114 5.51 11.36 4.58
N SER A 115 5.83 12.45 3.87
CA SER A 115 7.03 12.53 3.03
C SER A 115 8.30 12.29 3.84
N GLU A 116 8.48 13.00 4.96
CA GLU A 116 9.62 12.83 5.87
C GLU A 116 9.68 11.41 6.47
N ALA A 117 8.52 10.77 6.70
CA ALA A 117 8.46 9.40 7.20
C ALA A 117 8.90 8.38 6.14
N TRP A 118 8.64 8.63 4.85
CA TRP A 118 9.18 7.80 3.77
C TRP A 118 10.71 7.84 3.72
N ASP A 119 11.32 9.01 3.95
CA ASP A 119 12.78 9.12 4.07
C ASP A 119 13.30 8.27 5.23
N LYS A 120 12.61 8.26 6.39
CA LYS A 120 12.98 7.48 7.57
C LYS A 120 12.91 5.96 7.38
N ILE A 121 12.06 5.49 6.46
CA ILE A 121 12.01 4.08 6.03
C ILE A 121 12.92 3.79 4.83
N GLY A 122 13.71 4.77 4.41
CA GLY A 122 14.74 4.64 3.39
C GLY A 122 14.20 4.69 1.96
N CYS A 123 13.01 5.26 1.73
CA CYS A 123 12.45 5.44 0.40
C CYS A 123 13.32 6.41 -0.41
N LYS A 124 13.88 5.95 -1.53
CA LYS A 124 14.71 6.79 -2.43
C LYS A 124 13.93 7.39 -3.60
N MET A 125 12.64 7.09 -3.70
CA MET A 125 11.81 7.54 -4.80
C MET A 125 11.53 9.04 -4.66
N SER A 126 11.53 9.77 -5.78
CA SER A 126 11.19 11.20 -5.79
C SER A 126 9.71 11.45 -5.50
N SER A 127 8.83 10.58 -5.98
CA SER A 127 7.37 10.71 -5.90
C SER A 127 6.68 9.44 -5.36
N PRO A 128 6.98 9.02 -4.12
CA PRO A 128 6.40 7.81 -3.52
C PRO A 128 4.88 7.82 -3.41
N PHE A 129 4.24 8.96 -3.12
CA PHE A 129 2.77 9.02 -3.01
C PHE A 129 2.07 8.77 -4.35
N PRO A 130 2.37 9.53 -5.43
CA PRO A 130 1.78 9.23 -6.74
C PRO A 130 2.03 7.79 -7.20
N THR A 131 3.22 7.24 -6.95
CA THR A 131 3.50 5.86 -7.32
C THR A 131 2.66 4.87 -6.51
N LEU A 132 2.54 5.06 -5.19
CA LEU A 132 1.71 4.22 -4.32
C LEU A 132 0.28 4.14 -4.85
N ILE A 133 -0.36 5.29 -5.06
CA ILE A 133 -1.79 5.34 -5.38
C ILE A 133 -2.11 4.78 -6.76
N LEU A 134 -1.12 4.65 -7.66
CA LEU A 134 -1.28 4.08 -9.00
C LEU A 134 -0.95 2.58 -9.07
N LEU A 135 -0.37 1.96 -8.03
CA LEU A 135 -0.03 0.54 -8.02
C LEU A 135 -1.26 -0.36 -8.24
N ALA A 136 -2.42 0.08 -7.76
CA ALA A 136 -3.66 -0.68 -7.82
C ALA A 136 -4.58 -0.26 -8.98
N LEU A 137 -4.11 0.58 -9.91
CA LEU A 137 -4.92 1.12 -11.01
C LEU A 137 -5.04 0.13 -12.17
N PRO A 138 -6.20 -0.54 -12.36
CA PRO A 138 -6.33 -1.65 -13.31
C PRO A 138 -6.33 -1.20 -14.77
N VAL A 139 -6.47 0.10 -15.06
CA VAL A 139 -6.48 0.63 -16.43
C VAL A 139 -5.09 0.96 -16.98
N LEU A 140 -4.04 0.83 -16.15
CA LEU A 140 -2.67 0.94 -16.62
C LEU A 140 -2.16 -0.40 -17.18
N PRO A 141 -1.27 -0.40 -18.18
CA PRO A 141 -0.88 -1.61 -18.90
C PRO A 141 -0.07 -2.60 -18.06
N LYS A 142 0.06 -3.81 -18.62
CA LYS A 142 0.84 -4.97 -18.16
C LYS A 142 0.19 -5.72 -16.99
N LEU A 143 0.59 -5.42 -15.77
CA LEU A 143 0.29 -6.27 -14.61
C LEU A 143 -0.05 -5.39 -13.40
N ARG A 144 -1.22 -5.60 -12.81
CA ARG A 144 -1.71 -4.78 -11.70
C ARG A 144 -2.25 -5.63 -10.57
N VAL A 145 -2.01 -5.20 -9.34
CA VAL A 145 -2.59 -5.83 -8.15
C VAL A 145 -3.92 -5.13 -7.83
N THR A 146 -4.97 -5.91 -7.66
CA THR A 146 -6.32 -5.44 -7.31
C THR A 146 -6.81 -6.21 -6.09
N ASP A 147 -7.97 -5.91 -5.52
CA ASP A 147 -8.55 -6.75 -4.46
C ASP A 147 -8.84 -8.18 -4.94
N LYS A 148 -8.99 -8.38 -6.26
CA LYS A 148 -9.23 -9.69 -6.88
C LYS A 148 -7.96 -10.50 -7.12
N GLY A 149 -6.78 -9.94 -6.82
CA GLY A 149 -5.47 -10.55 -7.06
C GLY A 149 -4.68 -9.82 -8.14
N LEU A 150 -3.71 -10.52 -8.71
CA LEU A 150 -2.85 -10.02 -9.78
C LEU A 150 -3.57 -10.18 -11.13
N ILE A 151 -3.71 -9.09 -11.88
CA ILE A 151 -4.45 -9.02 -13.13
C ILE A 151 -3.49 -8.61 -14.25
N ASP A 152 -3.43 -9.43 -15.30
CA ASP A 152 -2.89 -9.03 -16.60
C ASP A 152 -3.93 -8.13 -17.27
N THR A 153 -3.60 -6.84 -17.42
CA THR A 153 -4.53 -5.83 -17.93
C THR A 153 -4.55 -5.76 -19.46
N VAL A 154 -3.67 -6.49 -20.13
CA VAL A 154 -3.63 -6.63 -21.59
C VAL A 154 -4.55 -7.78 -22.01
N ASN A 155 -4.43 -8.92 -21.34
CA ASN A 155 -5.21 -10.13 -21.64
C ASN A 155 -6.50 -10.24 -20.83
N PHE A 156 -6.70 -9.38 -19.82
CA PHE A 156 -7.84 -9.39 -18.89
C PHE A 156 -7.98 -10.67 -18.07
N GLU A 157 -6.84 -11.24 -17.68
CA GLU A 157 -6.78 -12.51 -16.96
C GLU A 157 -6.21 -12.35 -15.56
N LYS A 158 -6.71 -13.18 -14.63
CA LYS A 158 -6.09 -13.31 -13.31
C LYS A 158 -4.85 -14.19 -13.41
N VAL A 159 -3.75 -13.70 -12.88
CA VAL A 159 -2.45 -14.39 -12.87
C VAL A 159 -2.14 -14.91 -11.46
N ASN A 160 -1.56 -16.10 -11.38
CA ASN A 160 -1.07 -16.64 -10.11
C ASN A 160 0.15 -15.85 -9.64
N LEU A 161 0.15 -15.45 -8.35
CA LEU A 161 1.27 -14.74 -7.74
C LEU A 161 2.55 -15.59 -7.71
N ILE A 162 2.40 -16.89 -7.53
CA ILE A 162 3.50 -17.87 -7.52
C ILE A 162 3.24 -18.85 -8.66
N ARG A 163 4.23 -19.01 -9.52
CA ARG A 163 4.21 -20.06 -10.54
C ARG A 163 4.85 -21.31 -9.93
N THR A 164 4.06 -22.34 -9.68
CA THR A 164 4.58 -23.68 -9.42
C THR A 164 5.06 -24.26 -10.73
N GLY A 165 6.35 -24.61 -10.80
CA GLY A 165 6.90 -25.42 -11.89
C GLY A 165 6.50 -26.88 -11.74
#